data_AF-A0A9W3SCJ4-F1
#
_entry.id   AF-A0A9W3SCJ4-F1
#
_cell.length_a   1.000
_cell.length_b   1.000
_cell.length_c   1.000
_cell.angle_alpha   90.00
_cell.angle_beta   90.00
_cell.angle_gamma   90.00
#
_symmetry.space_group_name_H-M   'P 1'
#
loop_
_entity.id
_entity.type
_entity.pdbx_description
1 polymer ?
#
loop_
_entity_poly.entity_id
_entity_poly.type
_entity_poly.pdbx_seq_one_letter_code
_entity_poly.pdbx_strand_id
1 'polypeptide(L)'
;MGRQFFKEVQAQEQLMINFSNAGIELRELFSHLLTYPEVNQDLAKRVSGLGVIYSSMHTKERHPLIGKRCTNLTISSQNTKTHKLFELMQDGKYILLIPPSYKEEIDKMNIDSHIKVVVGEIQDSHLKNIVFILIRPDGHIAYIEYDEREKCKKQK
;
A
#
# COMPACT_ATOMS: atom_id res chain seq x y z
N MET A 1 -9.76 5.78 -12.88
CA MET A 1 -9.98 4.35 -12.59
C MET A 1 -11.08 3.74 -13.47
N GLY A 2 -12.35 4.17 -13.40
CA GLY A 2 -13.45 3.54 -14.15
C GLY A 2 -13.25 3.44 -15.67
N ARG A 3 -12.72 4.48 -16.32
CA ARG A 3 -12.44 4.47 -17.78
C ARG A 3 -11.41 3.40 -18.19
N GLN A 4 -10.37 3.20 -17.37
CA GLN A 4 -9.32 2.23 -17.67
C GLN A 4 -9.85 0.80 -17.53
N PHE A 5 -10.56 0.53 -16.44
CA PHE A 5 -11.20 -0.77 -16.19
C PHE A 5 -12.14 -1.16 -17.34
N PHE A 6 -12.97 -0.24 -17.83
CA PHE A 6 -13.88 -0.51 -18.94
C PHE A 6 -13.15 -0.97 -20.22
N LYS A 7 -12.04 -0.31 -20.57
CA LYS A 7 -11.22 -0.71 -21.73
C LYS A 7 -10.60 -2.09 -21.55
N GLU A 8 -10.15 -2.40 -20.33
CA GLU A 8 -9.55 -3.69 -20.01
C GLU A 8 -10.58 -4.83 -20.08
N VAL A 9 -11.80 -4.60 -19.58
CA VAL A 9 -12.91 -5.57 -19.72
C VAL A 9 -13.27 -5.80 -21.19
N GLN A 10 -13.36 -4.74 -22.01
CA GLN A 10 -13.59 -4.91 -23.45
C GLN A 10 -12.47 -5.69 -24.14
N ALA A 11 -11.22 -5.45 -23.78
CA ALA A 11 -10.09 -6.22 -24.33
C ALA A 11 -10.16 -7.70 -23.93
N GLN A 12 -10.51 -8.01 -22.67
CA GLN A 12 -10.72 -9.38 -22.20
C GLN A 12 -11.88 -10.06 -22.94
N GLU A 13 -13.00 -9.35 -23.12
CA GLU A 13 -14.14 -9.85 -23.89
C GLU A 13 -13.69 -10.24 -25.30
N GLN A 14 -12.97 -9.37 -26.02
CA GLN A 14 -12.47 -9.66 -27.36
C GLN A 14 -11.54 -10.88 -27.40
N LEU A 15 -10.67 -11.04 -26.39
CA LEU A 15 -9.83 -12.24 -26.27
C LEU A 15 -10.66 -13.52 -26.08
N MET A 16 -11.83 -13.44 -25.45
CA MET A 16 -12.70 -14.60 -25.19
C MET A 16 -13.61 -14.94 -26.37
N ILE A 17 -14.18 -13.94 -27.04
CA ILE A 17 -15.24 -14.14 -28.05
C ILE A 17 -14.74 -14.17 -29.50
N ASN A 18 -13.50 -13.75 -29.77
CA ASN A 18 -12.95 -13.80 -31.12
C ASN A 18 -12.41 -15.21 -31.44
N PHE A 19 -13.18 -15.96 -32.24
CA PHE A 19 -12.85 -17.33 -32.69
C PHE A 19 -12.23 -17.38 -34.10
N SER A 20 -11.87 -16.23 -34.68
CA SER A 20 -11.08 -16.24 -35.92
C SER A 20 -9.69 -16.84 -35.67
N ASN A 21 -9.04 -17.36 -36.72
CA ASN A 21 -7.66 -17.87 -36.60
C ASN A 21 -6.73 -16.83 -35.98
N ALA A 22 -6.82 -15.56 -36.40
CA ALA A 22 -6.04 -14.48 -35.81
C ALA A 22 -6.35 -14.25 -34.32
N GLY A 23 -7.62 -14.41 -33.92
CA GLY A 23 -8.02 -14.33 -32.52
C GLY A 23 -7.45 -15.46 -31.65
N ILE A 24 -7.41 -16.69 -32.19
CA ILE A 24 -6.80 -17.84 -31.52
C ILE A 24 -5.29 -17.63 -31.36
N GLU A 25 -4.58 -17.27 -32.43
CA GLU A 25 -3.13 -16.99 -32.38
C GLU A 25 -2.79 -15.86 -31.38
N LEU A 26 -3.61 -14.80 -31.34
CA LEU A 26 -3.43 -13.73 -30.36
C LEU A 26 -3.64 -14.22 -28.92
N ARG A 27 -4.60 -15.12 -28.68
CA ARG A 27 -4.84 -15.71 -27.36
C ARG A 27 -3.68 -16.62 -26.94
N GLU A 28 -3.10 -17.38 -27.87
CA GLU A 28 -1.89 -18.19 -27.60
C GLU A 28 -0.70 -17.31 -27.26
N LEU A 29 -0.45 -16.25 -28.03
CA LEU A 29 0.59 -15.27 -27.72
C LEU A 29 0.38 -14.64 -26.33
N PHE A 30 -0.85 -14.22 -26.02
CA PHE A 30 -1.15 -13.62 -24.71
C PHE A 30 -0.99 -14.62 -23.57
N SER A 31 -1.39 -15.88 -23.77
CA SER A 31 -1.19 -16.97 -22.81
C SER A 31 0.30 -17.21 -22.56
N HIS A 32 1.13 -17.16 -23.60
CA HIS A 32 2.58 -17.22 -23.45
C HIS A 32 3.12 -16.02 -22.66
N LEU A 33 2.67 -14.79 -22.95
CA LEU A 33 3.09 -13.61 -22.20
C LEU A 33 2.72 -13.68 -20.71
N LEU A 34 1.59 -14.31 -20.37
CA LEU A 34 1.16 -14.52 -18.98
C LEU A 34 2.07 -15.47 -18.18
N THR A 35 2.97 -16.20 -18.86
CA THR A 35 3.99 -17.01 -18.18
C THR A 35 5.12 -16.16 -17.60
N TYR A 36 5.31 -14.92 -18.07
CA TYR A 36 6.26 -13.98 -17.49
C TYR A 36 5.72 -13.41 -16.17
N PRO A 37 6.44 -13.55 -15.04
CA PRO A 37 5.96 -13.10 -13.74
C PRO A 37 5.62 -11.60 -13.69
N GLU A 38 6.37 -10.75 -14.37
CA GLU A 38 6.14 -9.31 -14.35
C GLU A 38 4.82 -8.94 -15.02
N VAL A 39 4.51 -9.58 -16.16
CA VAL A 39 3.26 -9.38 -16.91
C VAL A 39 2.08 -9.90 -16.10
N ASN A 40 2.22 -11.10 -15.55
CA ASN A 40 1.19 -11.71 -14.72
C ASN A 40 0.86 -10.83 -13.50
N GLN A 41 1.89 -10.37 -12.78
CA GLN A 41 1.71 -9.52 -11.60
C GLN A 41 1.11 -8.15 -11.94
N ASP A 42 1.49 -7.54 -13.07
CA ASP A 42 0.91 -6.25 -13.50
C ASP A 42 -0.59 -6.39 -13.78
N LEU A 43 -0.97 -7.40 -14.57
CA LEU A 43 -2.37 -7.66 -14.89
C LEU A 43 -3.18 -8.05 -13.65
N ALA A 44 -2.62 -8.89 -12.77
CA ALA A 44 -3.26 -9.26 -11.52
C ALA A 44 -3.52 -8.02 -10.64
N LYS A 45 -2.56 -7.08 -10.53
CA LYS A 45 -2.73 -5.82 -9.78
C LYS A 45 -3.82 -4.93 -10.36
N ARG A 46 -3.93 -4.86 -11.69
CA ARG A 46 -4.97 -4.07 -12.38
C ARG A 46 -6.36 -4.64 -12.14
N VAL A 47 -6.55 -5.94 -12.41
CA VAL A 47 -7.85 -6.60 -12.31
C VAL A 47 -8.33 -6.71 -10.86
N SER A 48 -7.44 -6.97 -9.90
CA SER A 48 -7.79 -7.04 -8.47
C SER A 48 -8.01 -5.67 -7.81
N GLY A 49 -7.67 -4.57 -8.50
CA GLY A 49 -7.66 -3.23 -7.92
C GLY A 49 -6.55 -3.01 -6.87
N LEU A 50 -5.68 -3.98 -6.60
CA LEU A 50 -4.55 -3.81 -5.68
C LEU A 50 -3.52 -2.80 -6.19
N GLY A 51 -3.48 -2.56 -7.50
CA GLY A 51 -2.64 -1.54 -8.14
C GLY A 51 -3.18 -0.11 -8.06
N VAL A 52 -4.31 0.15 -7.39
CA VAL A 52 -4.85 1.52 -7.25
C VAL A 52 -3.90 2.36 -6.39
N ILE A 53 -3.35 3.42 -6.98
CA ILE A 53 -2.50 4.41 -6.30
C ILE A 53 -3.20 5.75 -6.31
N TYR A 54 -3.39 6.36 -5.14
CA TYR A 54 -3.90 7.73 -5.04
C TYR A 54 -2.77 8.75 -5.14
N SER A 55 -2.95 9.77 -5.96
CA SER A 55 -2.02 10.89 -6.02
C SER A 55 -1.99 11.62 -4.67
N SER A 56 -0.80 11.80 -4.10
CA SER A 56 -0.66 12.58 -2.87
C SER A 56 -0.91 14.07 -3.15
N MET A 57 -1.48 14.78 -2.18
CA MET A 57 -1.73 16.23 -2.26
C MET A 57 -0.49 17.08 -1.93
N HIS A 58 0.62 16.50 -1.46
CA HIS A 58 1.79 17.25 -0.98
C HIS A 58 3.04 17.04 -1.85
N THR A 59 3.80 18.10 -2.10
CA THR A 59 4.78 18.23 -3.20
C THR A 59 6.26 17.94 -2.84
N LYS A 60 6.60 17.65 -1.59
CA LYS A 60 7.99 17.29 -1.19
C LYS A 60 8.27 15.80 -1.37
N GLU A 61 9.56 15.46 -1.53
CA GLU A 61 10.13 14.12 -1.80
C GLU A 61 9.26 13.00 -1.25
N ARG A 62 8.55 12.30 -2.15
CA ARG A 62 7.49 11.35 -1.78
C ARG A 62 8.11 9.97 -1.61
N HIS A 63 7.93 9.37 -0.43
CA HIS A 63 8.19 7.94 -0.26
C HIS A 63 7.41 7.15 -1.35
N PRO A 64 8.03 6.20 -2.07
CA PRO A 64 7.39 5.42 -3.15
C PRO A 64 6.14 4.59 -2.77
N LEU A 65 5.74 4.62 -1.50
CA LEU A 65 4.61 3.88 -0.95
C LEU A 65 3.42 4.79 -0.61
N ILE A 66 3.62 6.12 -0.58
CA ILE A 66 2.52 7.07 -0.40
C ILE A 66 1.50 6.87 -1.53
N GLY A 67 0.23 6.83 -1.15
CA GLY A 67 -0.89 6.60 -2.05
C GLY A 67 -1.10 5.15 -2.44
N LYS A 68 -0.19 4.22 -2.12
CA LYS A 68 -0.40 2.77 -2.33
C LYS A 68 -1.21 2.18 -1.19
N ARG A 69 -1.92 1.08 -1.49
CA ARG A 69 -2.57 0.27 -0.47
C ARG A 69 -1.51 -0.43 0.38
N CYS A 70 -1.63 -0.29 1.69
CA CYS A 70 -0.78 -0.99 2.63
C CYS A 70 -1.11 -2.49 2.62
N THR A 71 -0.10 -3.34 2.68
CA THR A 71 -0.27 -4.78 2.92
C THR A 71 -0.78 -5.00 4.36
N ASN A 72 -1.23 -6.22 4.67
CA ASN A 72 -1.66 -6.56 6.03
C ASN A 72 -0.43 -6.74 6.96
N LEU A 73 0.17 -5.61 7.34
CA LEU A 73 1.39 -5.53 8.13
C LEU A 73 1.22 -6.23 9.48
N THR A 74 2.29 -6.87 9.94
CA THR A 74 2.42 -7.32 11.33
C THR A 74 3.06 -6.20 12.14
N ILE A 75 2.37 -5.77 13.19
CA ILE A 75 2.82 -4.73 14.11
C ILE A 75 3.12 -5.39 15.45
N SER A 76 4.35 -5.25 15.94
CA SER A 76 4.75 -5.75 17.27
C SER A 76 4.58 -4.65 18.30
N SER A 77 3.74 -4.90 19.31
CA SER A 77 3.55 -3.99 20.43
C SER A 77 4.49 -4.32 21.58
N GLN A 78 4.72 -3.33 22.46
CA GLN A 78 5.64 -3.44 23.61
C GLN A 78 5.28 -4.59 24.58
N ASN A 79 4.00 -4.99 24.63
CA ASN A 79 3.50 -6.06 25.49
C ASN A 79 3.57 -7.45 24.84
N THR A 80 4.54 -7.70 23.95
CA THR A 80 4.76 -8.95 23.17
C THR A 80 3.57 -9.43 22.32
N LYS A 81 2.47 -8.66 22.27
CA LYS A 81 1.35 -8.90 21.38
C LYS A 81 1.66 -8.41 19.97
N THR A 82 1.39 -9.26 18.99
CA THR A 82 1.41 -8.89 17.57
C THR A 82 -0.01 -8.65 17.09
N HIS A 83 -0.19 -7.59 16.31
CA HIS A 83 -1.47 -7.24 15.70
C HIS A 83 -1.32 -7.17 14.19
N LYS A 84 -2.37 -7.56 13.47
CA LYS A 84 -2.46 -7.32 12.03
C LYS A 84 -3.09 -5.96 11.78
N LEU A 85 -2.55 -5.22 10.79
CA LEU A 85 -3.08 -3.91 10.43
C LEU A 85 -4.60 -3.95 10.17
N PHE A 86 -5.07 -4.93 9.42
CA PHE A 86 -6.49 -5.00 9.04
C PHE A 86 -7.43 -5.27 10.23
N GLU A 87 -6.94 -5.89 11.31
CA GLU A 87 -7.71 -6.05 12.55
C GLU A 87 -7.89 -4.70 13.25
N LEU A 88 -6.87 -3.85 13.19
CA LEU A 88 -6.88 -2.53 13.82
C LEU A 88 -7.79 -1.54 13.10
N MET A 89 -8.09 -1.78 11.81
CA MET A 89 -8.83 -0.89 10.91
C MET A 89 -10.35 -1.15 10.86
N GLN A 90 -10.87 -2.11 11.64
CA GLN A 90 -12.29 -2.50 11.59
C GLN A 90 -13.25 -1.37 11.98
N ASP A 91 -12.78 -0.37 12.75
CA ASP A 91 -13.56 0.80 13.17
C ASP A 91 -13.60 1.92 12.11
N GLY A 92 -12.97 1.73 10.95
CA GLY A 92 -12.99 2.70 9.85
C GLY A 92 -12.27 4.01 10.18
N LYS A 93 -11.34 3.99 11.13
CA LYS A 93 -10.53 5.17 11.51
C LYS A 93 -9.22 5.25 10.74
N TYR A 94 -8.64 6.44 10.73
CA TYR A 94 -7.25 6.60 10.32
C TYR A 94 -6.35 5.89 11.33
N ILE A 95 -5.32 5.21 10.86
CA ILE A 95 -4.30 4.61 11.73
C ILE A 95 -3.05 5.46 11.65
N LEU A 96 -2.61 6.00 12.78
CA LEU A 96 -1.30 6.61 12.94
C LEU A 96 -0.39 5.62 13.66
N LEU A 97 0.54 5.02 12.90
CA LEU A 97 1.50 4.07 13.44
C LEU A 97 2.80 4.79 13.81
N ILE A 98 3.21 4.64 15.07
CA ILE A 98 4.38 5.29 15.65
C ILE A 98 5.24 4.28 16.43
N PRO A 99 6.57 4.44 16.46
CA PRO A 99 7.43 3.61 17.28
C PRO A 99 7.29 4.00 18.77
N PRO A 100 7.62 3.08 19.68
CA PRO A 100 7.62 3.28 21.13
C PRO A 100 8.22 4.61 21.62
N SER A 101 9.29 5.08 20.97
CA SER A 101 10.05 6.26 21.37
C SER A 101 9.29 7.58 21.28
N TYR A 102 8.23 7.66 20.46
CA TYR A 102 7.45 8.89 20.25
C TYR A 102 6.10 8.88 20.99
N LYS A 103 5.82 7.84 21.78
CA LYS A 103 4.55 7.71 22.50
C LYS A 103 4.26 8.91 23.40
N GLU A 104 5.24 9.33 24.21
CA GLU A 104 5.06 10.44 25.14
C GLU A 104 4.87 11.80 24.46
N GLU A 105 5.45 11.99 23.26
CA GLU A 105 5.28 13.22 22.48
C GLU A 105 3.85 13.31 21.91
N ILE A 106 3.35 12.18 21.40
CA ILE A 106 2.02 12.04 20.80
C ILE A 106 0.93 12.09 21.88
N ASP A 107 1.14 11.51 23.05
CA ASP A 107 0.18 11.56 24.18
C ASP A 107 -0.04 12.99 24.71
N LYS A 108 0.91 13.91 24.47
CA LYS A 108 0.79 15.34 24.80
C LYS A 108 0.07 16.15 23.72
N MET A 109 -0.11 15.59 22.52
CA MET A 109 -0.84 16.23 21.44
C MET A 109 -2.33 15.94 21.53
N ASN A 110 -3.16 16.92 21.21
CA ASN A 110 -4.60 16.72 21.09
C ASN A 110 -4.92 16.14 19.70
N ILE A 111 -5.09 14.83 19.63
CA ILE A 111 -5.29 14.10 18.38
C ILE A 111 -6.79 13.93 18.12
N ASP A 112 -7.18 14.13 16.87
CA ASP A 112 -8.57 13.96 16.44
C ASP A 112 -9.08 12.54 16.74
N SER A 113 -10.31 12.44 17.25
CA SER A 113 -10.98 11.17 17.60
C SER A 113 -11.15 10.18 16.43
N HIS A 114 -11.05 10.66 15.18
CA HIS A 114 -11.05 9.86 13.96
C HIS A 114 -9.69 9.23 13.64
N ILE A 115 -8.64 9.56 14.40
CA ILE A 115 -7.32 8.97 14.29
C ILE A 115 -7.09 8.03 15.48
N LYS A 116 -6.73 6.80 15.17
CA LYS A 116 -6.33 5.78 16.12
C LYS A 116 -4.81 5.66 16.11
N VAL A 117 -4.20 6.05 17.23
CA VAL A 117 -2.76 5.92 17.43
C VAL A 117 -2.43 4.48 17.79
N VAL A 118 -1.52 3.88 17.04
CA VAL A 118 -1.00 2.54 17.30
C VAL A 118 0.49 2.66 17.57
N VAL A 119 0.91 2.19 18.75
CA VAL A 119 2.32 2.18 19.16
C VAL A 119 2.89 0.80 18.93
N GLY A 120 3.88 0.69 18.05
CA GLY A 120 4.54 -0.58 17.76
C GLY A 120 5.55 -0.50 16.63
N GLU A 121 6.29 -1.59 16.46
CA GLU A 121 7.30 -1.72 15.41
C GLU A 121 6.75 -2.52 14.22
N ILE A 122 7.06 -2.04 13.02
CA ILE A 122 6.69 -2.70 11.76
C ILE A 122 7.71 -3.78 11.45
N GLN A 123 7.25 -5.01 11.25
CA GLN A 123 8.15 -6.13 10.89
C GLN A 123 8.47 -6.21 9.38
N ASP A 124 7.95 -5.30 8.58
CA ASP A 124 8.14 -5.27 7.12
C ASP A 124 9.46 -4.57 6.73
N SER A 125 10.26 -5.25 5.89
CA SER A 125 11.56 -4.75 5.44
C SER A 125 11.48 -3.51 4.55
N HIS A 126 10.38 -3.32 3.81
CA HIS A 126 10.17 -2.17 2.93
C HIS A 126 9.83 -0.89 3.69
N LEU A 127 9.48 -1.01 4.98
CA LEU A 127 9.11 0.09 5.85
C LEU A 127 10.14 0.33 6.97
N LYS A 128 11.36 -0.21 6.81
CA LYS A 128 12.47 0.05 7.73
C LYS A 128 12.83 1.54 7.73
N ASN A 129 13.16 2.06 8.91
CA ASN A 129 13.57 3.46 9.17
C ASN A 129 12.46 4.51 8.99
N ILE A 130 11.20 4.07 9.02
CA ILE A 130 10.04 4.97 9.04
C ILE A 130 9.60 5.19 10.48
N VAL A 131 9.36 6.46 10.83
CA VAL A 131 8.93 6.85 12.18
C VAL A 131 7.42 7.04 12.24
N PHE A 132 6.84 7.66 11.22
CA PHE A 132 5.40 7.89 11.23
C PHE A 132 4.79 7.34 9.94
N ILE A 133 3.74 6.54 10.07
CA ILE A 133 2.89 6.16 8.93
C ILE A 133 1.46 6.54 9.27
N LEU A 134 0.86 7.36 8.41
CA LEU A 134 -0.58 7.61 8.44
C LEU A 134 -1.26 6.78 7.36
N ILE A 135 -2.19 5.93 7.78
CA ILE A 135 -2.97 5.05 6.92
C ILE A 135 -4.42 5.50 6.98
N ARG A 136 -5.02 5.68 5.80
CA ARG A 136 -6.43 6.03 5.64
C ARG A 136 -7.34 4.87 6.05
N PRO A 137 -8.63 5.12 6.33
CA PRO A 137 -9.61 4.06 6.60
C PRO A 137 -9.72 2.98 5.51
N ASP A 138 -9.42 3.32 4.25
CA ASP A 138 -9.43 2.39 3.11
C ASP A 138 -8.14 1.56 2.96
N GLY A 139 -7.17 1.75 3.85
CA GLY A 139 -5.90 1.03 3.85
C GLY A 139 -4.81 1.67 3.00
N HIS A 140 -5.06 2.84 2.39
CA HIS A 140 -4.05 3.55 1.62
C HIS A 140 -3.16 4.42 2.50
N ILE A 141 -1.87 4.43 2.20
CA ILE A 141 -0.89 5.25 2.92
C ILE A 141 -1.10 6.71 2.54
N ALA A 142 -1.47 7.56 3.50
CA ALA A 142 -1.60 9.00 3.30
C ALA A 142 -0.26 9.72 3.48
N TYR A 143 0.54 9.30 4.46
CA TYR A 143 1.76 10.00 4.85
C TYR A 143 2.81 9.04 5.40
N ILE A 144 4.08 9.35 5.15
CA ILE A 144 5.24 8.67 5.71
C ILE A 144 6.27 9.74 6.12
N GLU A 145 6.82 9.62 7.33
CA GLU A 145 7.95 10.41 7.82
C GLU A 145 9.14 9.49 8.16
N TYR A 146 10.35 9.89 7.79
CA TYR A 146 11.58 9.16 8.11
C TYR A 146 12.17 9.61 9.45
N ASP A 147 13.01 8.76 10.04
CA ASP A 147 13.80 9.18 11.19
C ASP A 147 14.95 10.07 10.73
N GLU A 148 14.77 11.39 10.83
CA GLU A 148 15.86 12.36 10.61
C GLU A 148 17.05 12.11 11.57
N ARG A 149 16.85 11.40 12.70
CA ARG A 149 17.93 11.06 13.66
C ARG A 149 18.96 10.07 13.10
N GLU A 150 18.62 9.29 12.07
CA GLU A 150 19.56 8.39 11.36
C GLU A 150 20.41 9.12 10.32
N LYS A 151 19.96 10.26 9.77
CA LYS A 151 20.77 11.07 8.84
C LYS A 151 22.03 11.63 9.51
N CYS A 152 21.98 11.88 10.81
CA CYS A 152 23.09 12.45 11.57
C CYS A 152 24.23 11.45 11.89
N LYS A 153 24.01 10.13 11.70
CA LYS A 153 25.05 9.10 11.93
C LYS A 153 25.92 8.80 10.70
N LYS A 154 25.55 9.28 9.51
CA LYS A 154 26.31 9.04 8.26
C LYS A 154 27.24 10.19 7.86
N GLN A 155 27.41 11.20 8.72
CA GLN A 155 28.29 12.36 8.49
C GLN A 155 29.42 12.51 9.52
N LYS A 156 29.82 11.43 10.19
CA LYS A 156 31.03 11.40 11.02
C LYS A 156 32.04 10.40 10.50
#